data_AF-A0A7Y3KX91-F1
#
_entry.id   AF-A0A7Y3KX91-F1
#
_cell.length_a   1.000
_cell.length_b   1.000
_cell.length_c   1.000
_cell.angle_alpha   90.00
_cell.angle_beta   90.00
_cell.angle_gamma   90.00
#
_symmetry.space_group_name_H-M   'P 1'
#
loop_
_entity.id
_entity.type
_entity.pdbx_description
1 polymer ?
#
loop_
_entity_poly.entity_id
_entity_poly.type
_entity_poly.pdbx_seq_one_letter_code
_entity_poly.pdbx_strand_id
1 'polypeptide(L)'
;MNYAVRVDVTLRSGISDPAGATIERALPALGFGGVHRVRAGKLFFFEVDAPTPDAALDVARGLAERLLSNPVIEDATCALVEG
;
A
#
# COMPACT_ATOMS: atom_id res chain seq x y z
N MET A 1 23.94 3.71 5.10
CA MET A 1 23.10 4.92 4.92
C MET A 1 21.69 4.52 5.29
N ASN A 2 20.90 5.44 5.81
CA ASN A 2 19.52 5.14 6.17
C ASN A 2 18.58 5.71 5.10
N TYR A 3 17.66 4.89 4.61
CA TYR A 3 16.71 5.23 3.57
C TYR A 3 15.28 5.08 4.08
N ALA A 4 14.49 6.14 3.99
CA ALA A 4 13.06 6.08 4.24
C ALA A 4 12.36 5.41 3.05
N VAL A 5 11.51 4.43 3.35
CA VAL A 5 10.80 3.62 2.35
C VAL A 5 9.31 3.61 2.67
N ARG A 6 8.51 3.61 1.60
CA ARG A 6 7.07 3.40 1.63
C ARG A 6 6.71 2.13 0.88
N VAL A 7 5.81 1.33 1.46
CA VAL A 7 5.21 0.18 0.80
C VAL A 7 3.70 0.34 0.76
N ASP A 8 3.15 0.44 -0.45
CA ASP A 8 1.72 0.48 -0.74
C ASP A 8 1.23 -0.95 -1.00
N VAL A 9 0.26 -1.44 -0.23
CA VAL A 9 -0.35 -2.76 -0.41
C VAL A 9 -1.84 -2.61 -0.70
N THR A 10 -2.29 -3.14 -1.83
CA THR A 10 -3.69 -3.07 -2.27
C THR A 10 -4.18 -4.42 -2.74
N LEU A 11 -5.46 -4.72 -2.56
CA LEU A 11 -6.07 -5.91 -3.19
C LEU A 11 -5.84 -5.87 -4.71
N ARG A 12 -5.67 -7.04 -5.33
CA ARG A 12 -5.57 -7.19 -6.79
C ARG A 12 -6.86 -6.72 -7.47
N SER A 13 -6.76 -6.40 -8.76
CA SER A 13 -7.95 -6.16 -9.59
C SER A 13 -8.85 -7.40 -9.62
N GLY A 14 -10.17 -7.21 -9.54
CA GLY A 14 -11.15 -8.31 -9.51
C GLY A 14 -11.36 -8.95 -8.13
N ILE A 15 -10.52 -8.65 -7.14
CA ILE A 15 -10.77 -9.04 -5.75
C ILE A 15 -11.72 -8.05 -5.10
N SER A 16 -12.75 -8.58 -4.43
CA SER A 16 -13.74 -7.80 -3.69
C SER A 16 -13.08 -7.09 -2.52
N ASP A 17 -13.41 -5.81 -2.35
CA ASP A 17 -12.97 -4.96 -1.25
C ASP A 17 -14.19 -4.51 -0.42
N PRO A 18 -14.59 -5.29 0.60
CA PRO A 18 -15.72 -4.94 1.45
C PRO A 18 -15.54 -3.63 2.22
N ALA A 19 -14.29 -3.29 2.57
CA ALA A 19 -13.98 -2.08 3.33
C ALA A 19 -14.16 -0.84 2.44
N GLY A 20 -13.57 -0.83 1.24
CA GLY A 20 -13.77 0.22 0.25
C GLY A 20 -15.24 0.42 -0.10
N ALA A 21 -15.98 -0.68 -0.33
CA ALA A 21 -17.42 -0.62 -0.59
C ALA A 21 -18.23 -0.03 0.58
N THR A 22 -17.85 -0.36 1.82
CA THR A 22 -18.53 0.20 3.02
C THR A 22 -18.30 1.70 3.13
N ILE A 23 -17.07 2.15 2.87
CA ILE A 23 -16.72 3.57 2.88
C ILE A 23 -17.51 4.31 1.79
N GLU A 24 -17.47 3.84 0.54
CA GLU A 24 -18.17 4.47 -0.59
C GLU A 24 -19.67 4.63 -0.32
N ARG A 25 -20.31 3.62 0.30
CA ARG A 25 -21.73 3.67 0.68
C ARG A 25 -22.05 4.70 1.76
N ALA A 26 -21.09 5.03 2.63
CA ALA A 26 -21.28 6.01 3.69
C ALA A 26 -21.12 7.46 3.21
N LEU A 27 -20.38 7.69 2.11
CA LEU A 27 -20.04 9.02 1.60
C LEU A 27 -21.25 9.95 1.36
N PRO A 28 -22.36 9.50 0.73
CA PRO A 28 -23.50 10.39 0.46
C PRO A 28 -24.17 10.91 1.74
N ALA A 29 -24.28 10.08 2.77
CA ALA A 29 -24.86 10.47 4.06
C ALA A 29 -24.00 11.52 4.77
N LEU A 30 -22.70 11.56 4.46
CA LEU A 30 -21.74 12.55 4.96
C LEU A 30 -21.64 13.79 4.05
N GLY A 31 -22.44 13.86 2.98
CA GLY A 31 -22.45 15.00 2.04
C GLY A 31 -21.39 14.93 0.94
N PHE A 32 -20.66 13.82 0.80
CA PHE A 32 -19.68 13.64 -0.28
C PHE A 32 -20.35 13.00 -1.50
N GLY A 33 -20.51 13.79 -2.57
CA GLY A 33 -21.00 13.33 -3.88
C GLY A 33 -19.88 13.15 -4.91
N GLY A 34 -20.13 12.33 -5.94
CA GLY A 34 -19.23 12.15 -7.09
C GLY A 34 -17.97 11.32 -6.82
N VAL A 35 -17.86 10.68 -5.65
CA VAL A 35 -16.75 9.78 -5.31
C VAL A 35 -17.15 8.35 -5.68
N HIS A 36 -16.28 7.66 -6.42
CA HIS A 36 -16.54 6.32 -6.95
C HIS A 36 -15.30 5.44 -6.87
N ARG A 37 -15.53 4.12 -6.79
CA ARG A 37 -14.47 3.10 -6.79
C ARG A 37 -13.48 3.29 -5.63
N VAL A 38 -13.99 3.50 -4.43
CA VAL A 38 -13.17 3.58 -3.23
C VAL A 38 -12.49 2.22 -3.01
N ARG A 39 -11.17 2.27 -2.80
CA ARG A 39 -10.34 1.10 -2.50
C ARG A 39 -9.62 1.35 -1.19
N ALA A 40 -9.66 0.37 -0.30
CA ALA A 40 -8.89 0.34 0.93
C ALA A 40 -7.62 -0.50 0.73
N GLY A 41 -6.54 -0.06 1.36
CA GLY A 41 -5.24 -0.71 1.32
C GLY A 41 -4.45 -0.42 2.59
N LYS A 42 -3.22 -0.95 2.65
CA LYS A 42 -2.29 -0.73 3.76
C LYS A 42 -1.13 0.09 3.25
N LEU A 43 -0.65 1.00 4.09
CA LEU A 43 0.51 1.83 3.82
C LEU A 43 1.52 1.65 4.95
N PHE A 44 2.74 1.23 4.60
CA PHE A 44 3.82 1.06 5.56
C PHE A 44 4.92 2.07 5.29
N PHE A 45 5.40 2.71 6.35
CA PHE A 45 6.60 3.54 6.33
C PHE A 45 7.63 2.94 7.28
N PHE A 46 8.86 2.82 6.82
CA PHE A 46 9.96 2.34 7.63
C PHE A 46 11.29 2.81 7.05
N GLU A 47 12.33 2.63 7.85
CA GLU A 47 13.70 3.01 7.53
C GLU A 47 14.54 1.76 7.30
N VAL A 48 15.42 1.80 6.31
CA VAL A 48 16.31 0.69 5.96
C VAL A 48 17.75 1.18 5.92
N ASP A 49 18.59 0.58 6.77
CA ASP A 49 20.03 0.72 6.66
C ASP A 49 20.57 -0.10 5.47
N ALA A 50 21.06 0.58 4.45
CA ALA A 50 21.60 -0.03 3.25
C ALA A 50 22.82 0.75 2.69
N PRO A 51 23.65 0.11 1.85
CA PRO A 51 24.75 0.81 1.18
C PRO A 51 24.26 1.71 0.03
N THR A 52 23.14 1.37 -0.61
CA THR A 52 22.59 2.09 -1.76
C THR A 52 21.07 2.18 -1.69
N PRO A 53 20.44 3.12 -2.41
CA PRO A 53 18.98 3.21 -2.46
C PRO A 53 18.33 1.96 -3.05
N ASP A 54 18.94 1.35 -4.09
CA ASP A 54 18.46 0.11 -4.69
C ASP A 54 18.51 -1.06 -3.69
N ALA A 55 19.57 -1.16 -2.89
CA ALA A 55 19.66 -2.19 -1.85
C ALA A 55 18.58 -2.02 -0.77
N ALA A 56 18.20 -0.79 -0.43
CA ALA A 56 17.08 -0.54 0.47
C ALA A 56 15.75 -0.99 -0.15
N LEU A 57 15.54 -0.73 -1.44
CA LEU A 57 14.35 -1.19 -2.16
C LEU A 57 14.26 -2.71 -2.25
N ASP A 58 15.38 -3.40 -2.44
CA ASP A 58 15.39 -4.88 -2.47
C ASP A 58 15.02 -5.49 -1.11
N VAL A 59 15.49 -4.90 0.00
CA VAL A 59 15.06 -5.27 1.35
C VAL A 59 13.56 -5.03 1.51
N ALA A 60 13.05 -3.88 1.09
CA ALA A 60 11.64 -3.54 1.17
C ALA A 60 10.75 -4.48 0.36
N ARG A 61 11.15 -4.84 -0.87
CA ARG A 61 10.46 -5.82 -1.71
C ARG A 61 10.41 -7.19 -1.04
N GLY A 62 11.54 -7.66 -0.49
CA GLY A 62 11.59 -8.91 0.25
C GLY A 62 10.68 -8.92 1.48
N LEU A 63 10.58 -7.80 2.20
CA LEU A 63 9.65 -7.65 3.32
C LEU A 63 8.19 -7.63 2.86
N ALA A 64 7.90 -6.94 1.75
CA ALA A 64 6.57 -6.84 1.18
C ALA A 64 6.02 -8.20 0.74
N GLU A 65 6.83 -8.99 0.04
CA GLU A 65 6.46 -10.33 -0.46
C GLU A 65 6.29 -11.36 0.66
N ARG A 66 7.10 -11.27 1.73
CA ARG A 66 7.14 -12.31 2.77
C ARG A 66 6.24 -12.02 3.97
N LEU A 67 5.87 -10.76 4.20
CA LEU A 67 5.19 -10.36 5.43
C LEU A 67 4.08 -9.32 5.22
N LEU A 68 4.33 -8.26 4.45
CA LEU A 68 3.39 -7.12 4.43
C LEU A 68 2.18 -7.34 3.52
N SER A 69 2.31 -8.23 2.54
CA SER A 69 1.24 -8.55 1.58
C SER A 69 0.92 -10.04 1.57
N ASN A 70 -0.33 -10.36 1.22
CA ASN A 70 -0.72 -11.69 0.79
C ASN A 70 -0.60 -11.78 -0.74
N PRO A 71 0.44 -12.43 -1.29
CA PRO A 71 0.74 -12.39 -2.73
C PRO A 71 -0.36 -13.02 -3.61
N VAL A 72 -1.25 -13.84 -3.04
CA VAL A 72 -2.36 -14.47 -3.78
C VAL A 72 -3.43 -13.42 -4.14
N ILE A 73 -3.69 -12.44 -3.27
CA ILE A 73 -4.83 -11.53 -3.39
C ILE A 73 -4.47 -10.05 -3.34
N GLU A 74 -3.23 -9.71 -2.99
CA GLU A 74 -2.73 -8.34 -2.88
C GLU A 74 -1.54 -8.11 -3.82
N ASP A 75 -1.44 -6.88 -4.32
CA ASP A 75 -0.27 -6.32 -4.99
C ASP A 75 0.45 -5.37 -4.02
N ALA A 76 1.78 -5.33 -4.08
CA ALA A 76 2.60 -4.44 -3.27
C ALA A 76 3.57 -3.63 -4.15
N THR A 77 3.68 -2.33 -3.89
CA THR A 77 4.64 -1.43 -4.56
C THR A 77 5.53 -0.78 -3.52
N CYS A 78 6.84 -0.78 -3.77
CA CYS A 78 7.85 -0.19 -2.88
C CYS A 78 8.47 1.05 -3.53
N ALA A 79 8.63 2.12 -2.76
CA ALA A 79 9.25 3.36 -3.21
C ALA A 79 10.09 3.99 -2.09
N LEU A 80 11.16 4.68 -2.46
CA LEU A 80 11.87 5.56 -1.52
C LEU A 80 10.99 6.78 -1.22
N VAL A 81 11.07 7.28 0.00
CA VAL A 81 10.41 8.53 0.39
C VAL A 81 11.41 9.66 0.23
N GLU A 82 11.08 10.63 -0.63
CA GLU A 82 11.78 11.91 -0.63
C GLU A 82 11.37 12.68 0.63
N GLY A 83 12.36 13.09 1.42
CA GLY A 83 12.17 13.91 2.62
C GLY A 83 11.91 15.37 2.31
#